data_AF-A0A0Q5V932-F1
#
_entry.id   AF-A0A0Q5V932-F1
#
_cell.length_a   1.000
_cell.length_b   1.000
_cell.length_c   1.000
_cell.angle_alpha   90.00
_cell.angle_beta   90.00
_cell.angle_gamma   90.00
#
_symmetry.space_group_name_H-M   'P 1'
#
loop_
_entity.id
_entity.type
_entity.pdbx_description
1 polymer ?
#
loop_
_entity_poly.entity_id
_entity_poly.type
_entity_poly.pdbx_seq_one_letter_code
_entity_poly.pdbx_strand_id
1 'polypeptide(L)'
;MNIDNKAEKYSFISPYAYVANNPVMFIDPDGNEIFIPNIKGKNPNGAESSRQRTTVLNNLQKLTNSKLELVKTKGGYVVKEVKGGKANEGKTLGEGSSLISGLIGAKEKVSIVIGDENRADRSKNGNTAIIFDPNKNGDTIANADGTTGRPAEIGLAHELIHADENSKAKGDYDKTPVTIINPDGEKPGDKVEVQKDELIVRERENKIREEQGIILRATPIIVN
;
A
#
# COMPACT_ATOMS: atom_id res chain seq x y z
N MET A 1 -8.98 -32.74 -24.01
CA MET A 1 -8.98 -32.91 -22.55
C MET A 1 -7.54 -33.15 -22.13
N ASN A 2 -6.93 -32.20 -21.42
CA ASN A 2 -5.52 -32.28 -21.04
C ASN A 2 -5.45 -32.73 -19.57
N ILE A 3 -4.71 -33.81 -19.32
CA ILE A 3 -4.62 -34.50 -18.03
C ILE A 3 -3.60 -33.75 -17.14
N ASP A 4 -3.94 -33.55 -15.86
CA ASP A 4 -3.07 -32.92 -14.84
C ASP A 4 -1.90 -33.86 -14.47
N ASN A 5 -0.67 -33.35 -14.60
CA ASN A 5 0.60 -34.03 -14.34
C ASN A 5 0.86 -34.37 -12.85
N LYS A 6 -0.13 -34.21 -11.97
CA LYS A 6 -0.06 -34.63 -10.55
C LYS A 6 -1.12 -35.64 -10.13
N ALA A 7 -1.93 -36.14 -11.06
CA ALA A 7 -3.01 -37.10 -10.78
C ALA A 7 -2.50 -38.44 -10.20
N GLU A 8 -1.25 -38.83 -10.48
CA GLU A 8 -0.73 -40.14 -10.08
C GLU A 8 -0.30 -40.25 -8.60
N LYS A 9 -0.33 -39.15 -7.82
CA LYS A 9 0.20 -39.18 -6.44
C LYS A 9 -0.83 -39.44 -5.32
N TYR A 10 -2.12 -39.61 -5.64
CA TYR A 10 -3.17 -39.83 -4.64
C TYR A 10 -4.21 -40.88 -5.09
N SER A 11 -3.78 -42.13 -5.20
CA SER A 11 -4.63 -43.26 -5.65
C SER A 11 -5.71 -43.72 -4.63
N PHE A 12 -5.95 -42.97 -3.54
CA PHE A 12 -6.86 -43.39 -2.47
C PHE A 12 -7.93 -42.35 -2.10
N ILE A 13 -8.10 -41.29 -2.90
CA ILE A 13 -9.13 -40.27 -2.68
C ILE A 13 -10.06 -40.30 -3.89
N SER A 14 -11.36 -40.43 -3.64
CA SER A 14 -12.40 -40.43 -4.68
C SER A 14 -12.23 -39.20 -5.60
N PRO A 15 -12.34 -39.35 -6.94
CA PRO A 15 -12.14 -38.26 -7.91
C PRO A 15 -13.21 -37.14 -7.82
N TYR A 16 -14.17 -37.26 -6.90
CA TYR A 16 -15.20 -36.25 -6.61
C TYR A 16 -15.07 -35.61 -5.22
N ALA A 17 -14.03 -35.93 -4.44
CA ALA A 17 -13.73 -35.27 -3.17
C ALA A 17 -12.70 -34.15 -3.38
N TYR A 18 -13.10 -33.07 -4.07
CA TYR A 18 -12.41 -31.79 -3.93
C TYR A 18 -12.68 -31.26 -2.52
N VAL A 19 -11.62 -30.82 -1.84
CA VAL A 19 -11.54 -30.35 -0.44
C VAL A 19 -11.98 -31.36 0.63
N ALA A 20 -11.02 -32.20 1.06
CA ALA A 20 -11.07 -33.05 2.26
C ALA A 20 -11.28 -32.27 3.59
N ASN A 21 -12.38 -31.53 3.68
CA ASN A 21 -13.01 -30.94 4.85
C ASN A 21 -12.07 -30.29 5.90
N ASN A 22 -11.04 -29.57 5.44
CA ASN A 22 -10.12 -28.83 6.31
C ASN A 22 -9.78 -27.45 5.68
N PRO A 23 -10.37 -26.33 6.15
CA PRO A 23 -10.33 -25.05 5.46
C PRO A 23 -9.10 -24.20 5.84
N VAL A 24 -7.91 -24.77 5.74
CA VAL A 24 -6.63 -24.05 5.94
C VAL A 24 -5.65 -24.47 4.84
N MET A 25 -5.79 -23.94 3.64
CA MET A 25 -4.75 -23.79 2.61
C MET A 25 -5.37 -23.29 1.30
N PHE A 26 -5.74 -22.02 1.27
CA PHE A 26 -5.83 -21.23 0.04
C PHE A 26 -5.36 -19.81 0.34
N ILE A 27 -4.17 -19.72 0.90
CA ILE A 27 -3.34 -18.53 0.78
C ILE A 27 -2.31 -18.91 -0.27
N ASP A 28 -2.36 -18.20 -1.40
CA ASP A 28 -1.42 -18.30 -2.50
C ASP A 28 0.03 -18.40 -1.97
N PRO A 29 0.73 -19.52 -2.21
CA PRO A 29 2.11 -19.67 -1.75
C PRO A 29 3.14 -18.79 -2.48
N ASP A 30 2.81 -18.13 -3.62
CA ASP A 30 3.80 -17.52 -4.52
C ASP A 30 3.52 -16.07 -5.02
N GLY A 31 2.48 -15.36 -4.54
CA GLY A 31 2.17 -13.95 -4.90
C GLY A 31 2.73 -12.93 -3.89
N ASN A 32 3.56 -11.98 -4.32
CA ASN A 32 4.31 -11.11 -3.39
C ASN A 32 3.44 -10.13 -2.61
N GLU A 33 3.71 -10.04 -1.30
CA GLU A 33 2.89 -9.35 -0.31
C GLU A 33 3.46 -7.96 0.05
N ILE A 34 2.69 -7.13 0.74
CA ILE A 34 3.25 -5.98 1.48
C ILE A 34 4.25 -6.51 2.50
N PHE A 35 5.52 -6.17 2.32
CA PHE A 35 6.66 -6.71 3.03
C PHE A 35 7.37 -5.65 3.88
N ILE A 36 7.62 -5.97 5.14
CA ILE A 36 8.41 -5.14 6.05
C ILE A 36 9.76 -5.84 6.27
N PRO A 37 10.85 -5.40 5.61
CA PRO A 37 12.16 -6.00 5.78
C PRO A 37 12.70 -5.78 7.20
N ASN A 38 13.59 -6.66 7.63
CA ASN A 38 14.46 -6.37 8.76
C ASN A 38 15.38 -5.19 8.43
N ILE A 39 15.65 -4.35 9.43
CA ILE A 39 16.56 -3.22 9.27
C ILE A 39 17.99 -3.76 9.16
N LYS A 40 18.69 -3.37 8.08
CA LYS A 40 20.06 -3.82 7.82
C LYS A 40 20.98 -3.42 8.98
N GLY A 41 21.78 -4.36 9.47
CA GLY A 41 22.73 -4.12 10.57
C GLY A 41 22.09 -3.98 11.96
N LYS A 42 20.77 -4.19 12.10
CA LYS A 42 20.08 -4.19 13.39
C LYS A 42 19.62 -5.59 13.76
N ASN A 43 19.45 -5.84 15.05
CA ASN A 43 18.87 -7.09 15.55
C ASN A 43 17.41 -7.20 15.08
N PRO A 44 17.02 -8.23 14.32
CA PRO A 44 15.63 -8.44 13.88
C PRO A 44 14.61 -8.49 15.04
N ASN A 45 15.05 -8.94 16.22
CA ASN A 45 14.23 -9.00 17.44
C ASN A 45 14.46 -7.81 18.38
N GLY A 46 15.26 -6.83 17.96
CA GLY A 46 15.56 -5.63 18.75
C GLY A 46 14.42 -4.62 18.74
N ALA A 47 14.49 -3.66 19.67
CA ALA A 47 13.47 -2.63 19.87
C ALA A 47 13.20 -1.80 18.60
N GLU A 48 14.23 -1.43 17.84
CA GLU A 48 14.11 -0.64 16.62
C GLU A 48 13.34 -1.38 15.52
N SER A 49 13.72 -2.63 15.23
CA SER A 49 12.99 -3.44 14.25
C SER A 49 11.57 -3.75 14.71
N SER A 50 11.34 -3.91 16.02
CA SER A 50 9.99 -4.05 16.57
C SER A 50 9.15 -2.79 16.36
N ARG A 51 9.72 -1.61 16.66
CA ARG A 51 9.05 -0.31 16.44
C ARG A 51 8.69 -0.13 14.97
N GLN A 52 9.61 -0.43 14.04
CA GLN A 52 9.31 -0.33 12.61
C GLN A 52 8.07 -1.13 12.22
N ARG A 53 8.04 -2.41 12.58
CA ARG A 53 6.94 -3.31 12.24
C ARG A 53 5.63 -2.84 12.85
N THR A 54 5.63 -2.48 14.13
CA THR A 54 4.44 -2.01 14.83
C THR A 54 3.94 -0.70 14.24
N THR A 55 4.82 0.27 13.95
CA THR A 55 4.43 1.56 13.37
C THR A 55 3.87 1.41 11.97
N VAL A 56 4.50 0.61 11.10
CA VAL A 56 3.99 0.37 9.75
C VAL A 56 2.65 -0.36 9.81
N LEU A 57 2.53 -1.44 10.61
CA LEU A 57 1.28 -2.18 10.77
C LEU A 57 0.15 -1.28 11.28
N ASN A 58 0.41 -0.43 12.28
CA ASN A 58 -0.59 0.47 12.83
C ASN A 58 -1.08 1.49 11.80
N ASN A 59 -0.19 2.05 10.97
CA ASN A 59 -0.59 2.99 9.92
C ASN A 59 -1.36 2.30 8.80
N LEU A 60 -0.95 1.10 8.37
CA LEU A 60 -1.73 0.29 7.44
C LEU A 60 -3.11 -0.04 8.02
N GLN A 61 -3.17 -0.43 9.29
CA GLN A 61 -4.41 -0.82 9.95
C GLN A 61 -5.41 0.34 9.98
N LYS A 62 -4.98 1.60 10.09
CA LYS A 62 -5.87 2.77 10.04
C LYS A 62 -6.58 2.96 8.69
N LEU A 63 -6.04 2.40 7.61
CA LEU A 63 -6.54 2.57 6.25
C LEU A 63 -7.54 1.48 5.82
N THR A 64 -7.73 0.41 6.59
CA THR A 64 -8.58 -0.72 6.19
C THR A 64 -9.55 -1.17 7.28
N ASN A 65 -10.71 -1.67 6.88
CA ASN A 65 -11.64 -2.35 7.77
C ASN A 65 -11.28 -3.84 8.01
N SER A 66 -10.37 -4.40 7.22
CA SER A 66 -9.82 -5.74 7.47
C SER A 66 -8.84 -5.70 8.63
N LYS A 67 -8.93 -6.68 9.53
CA LYS A 67 -7.88 -6.85 10.55
C LYS A 67 -6.60 -7.35 9.89
N LEU A 68 -5.48 -6.70 10.18
CA LEU A 68 -4.16 -7.05 9.67
C LEU A 68 -3.32 -7.76 10.72
N GLU A 69 -2.47 -8.68 10.26
CA GLU A 69 -1.44 -9.31 11.08
C GLU A 69 -0.10 -9.38 10.34
N LEU A 70 0.97 -9.57 11.11
CA LEU A 70 2.30 -9.77 10.56
C LEU A 70 2.69 -11.24 10.67
N VAL A 71 3.01 -11.85 9.52
CA VAL A 71 3.55 -13.20 9.47
C VAL A 71 5.05 -13.12 9.24
N LYS A 72 5.82 -13.79 10.10
CA LYS A 72 7.28 -13.81 10.00
C LYS A 72 7.73 -14.61 8.78
N THR A 73 8.68 -14.08 8.03
CA THR A 73 9.30 -14.74 6.88
C THR A 73 10.83 -14.59 6.90
N LYS A 74 11.51 -15.18 5.92
CA LYS A 74 12.95 -15.01 5.74
C LYS A 74 13.25 -13.54 5.41
N GLY A 75 13.96 -12.87 6.32
CA GLY A 75 14.43 -11.50 6.11
C GLY A 75 13.44 -10.39 6.50
N GLY A 76 12.27 -10.72 7.05
CA GLY A 76 11.29 -9.70 7.47
C GLY A 76 9.94 -10.29 7.82
N TYR A 77 8.89 -9.50 7.59
CA TYR A 77 7.50 -9.84 7.87
C TYR A 77 6.63 -9.45 6.70
N VAL A 78 5.54 -10.18 6.51
CA VAL A 78 4.54 -9.92 5.48
C VAL A 78 3.22 -9.56 6.15
N VAL A 79 2.51 -8.60 5.59
CA VAL A 79 1.21 -8.17 6.09
C VAL A 79 0.14 -9.07 5.49
N LYS A 80 -0.73 -9.65 6.32
CA LYS A 80 -1.87 -10.46 5.88
C LYS A 80 -3.16 -9.96 6.48
N GLU A 81 -4.25 -10.16 5.75
CA GLU A 81 -5.59 -9.99 6.28
C GLU A 81 -5.98 -11.23 7.10
N VAL A 82 -6.45 -10.99 8.33
CA VAL A 82 -7.01 -12.05 9.18
C VAL A 82 -8.40 -12.39 8.66
N LYS A 83 -8.60 -13.63 8.20
CA LYS A 83 -9.89 -14.07 7.65
C LYS A 83 -11.04 -13.83 8.62
N GLY A 84 -12.02 -13.01 8.19
CA GLY A 84 -13.18 -12.63 9.01
C GLY A 84 -12.87 -11.67 10.16
N GLY A 85 -11.61 -11.27 10.34
CA GLY A 85 -11.21 -10.27 11.31
C GLY A 85 -11.55 -8.87 10.82
N LYS A 86 -12.20 -8.09 11.68
CA LYS A 86 -12.60 -6.71 11.40
C LYS A 86 -11.80 -5.73 12.26
N ALA A 87 -11.63 -4.53 11.73
CA ALA A 87 -11.02 -3.38 12.39
C ALA A 87 -11.75 -2.10 11.95
N ASN A 88 -11.57 -1.01 12.72
CA ASN A 88 -12.18 0.29 12.43
C ASN A 88 -13.69 0.21 12.15
N GLU A 89 -14.44 -0.63 12.88
CA GLU A 89 -15.84 -0.95 12.57
C GLU A 89 -16.79 0.26 12.60
N GLY A 90 -16.37 1.39 13.18
CA GLY A 90 -17.08 2.67 13.14
C GLY A 90 -16.82 3.53 11.90
N LYS A 91 -16.01 3.06 10.95
CA LYS A 91 -15.66 3.77 9.70
C LYS A 91 -15.98 2.90 8.48
N THR A 92 -16.31 3.54 7.36
CA THR A 92 -16.46 2.88 6.06
C THR A 92 -15.23 3.18 5.20
N LEU A 93 -14.21 2.31 5.26
CA LEU A 93 -12.91 2.50 4.63
C LEU A 93 -12.80 1.71 3.32
N GLY A 94 -13.73 1.93 2.38
CA GLY A 94 -13.83 1.14 1.16
C GLY A 94 -12.59 1.25 0.26
N GLU A 95 -12.12 2.46 0.01
CA GLU A 95 -11.01 2.74 -0.89
C GLU A 95 -9.69 2.27 -0.29
N GLY A 96 -9.43 2.57 0.98
CA GLY A 96 -8.25 2.10 1.69
C GLY A 96 -8.24 0.58 1.89
N SER A 97 -9.39 -0.05 2.14
CA SER A 97 -9.49 -1.52 2.22
C SER A 97 -9.19 -2.18 0.88
N SER A 98 -9.76 -1.67 -0.21
CA SER A 98 -9.49 -2.19 -1.56
C SER A 98 -8.04 -2.00 -1.98
N LEU A 99 -7.42 -0.86 -1.63
CA LEU A 99 -6.00 -0.62 -1.87
C LEU A 99 -5.12 -1.64 -1.13
N ILE A 100 -5.34 -1.82 0.17
CA ILE A 100 -4.53 -2.75 0.98
C ILE A 100 -4.74 -4.19 0.54
N SER A 101 -5.99 -4.63 0.36
CA SER A 101 -6.29 -6.01 -0.05
C SER A 101 -5.75 -6.28 -1.47
N GLY A 102 -5.86 -5.31 -2.38
CA GLY A 102 -5.30 -5.38 -3.73
C GLY A 102 -3.79 -5.56 -3.73
N LEU A 103 -3.07 -4.82 -2.90
CA LEU A 103 -1.61 -4.93 -2.76
C LEU A 103 -1.17 -6.21 -2.03
N ILE A 104 -1.94 -6.71 -1.07
CA ILE A 104 -1.67 -8.01 -0.41
C ILE A 104 -1.86 -9.17 -1.40
N GLY A 105 -2.86 -9.09 -2.29
CA GLY A 105 -3.14 -10.10 -3.31
C GLY A 105 -2.38 -9.92 -4.63
N ALA A 106 -1.52 -8.91 -4.73
CA ALA A 106 -0.77 -8.62 -5.96
C ALA A 106 0.36 -9.63 -6.19
N LYS A 107 0.84 -9.71 -7.43
CA LYS A 107 2.04 -10.50 -7.75
C LYS A 107 3.31 -9.72 -7.42
N GLU A 108 3.26 -8.40 -7.51
CA GLU A 108 4.40 -7.50 -7.36
C GLU A 108 4.64 -7.14 -5.89
N LYS A 109 5.92 -7.02 -5.51
CA LYS A 109 6.31 -6.80 -4.12
C LYS A 109 6.28 -5.32 -3.76
N VAL A 110 5.64 -5.00 -2.64
CA VAL A 110 5.73 -3.67 -1.99
C VAL A 110 6.52 -3.79 -0.70
N SER A 111 7.71 -3.17 -0.61
CA SER A 111 8.51 -3.19 0.62
C SER A 111 8.47 -1.86 1.36
N ILE A 112 8.18 -1.85 2.66
CA ILE A 112 8.02 -0.61 3.45
C ILE A 112 9.06 -0.54 4.56
N VAL A 113 9.82 0.56 4.63
CA VAL A 113 10.76 0.88 5.72
C VAL A 113 10.47 2.24 6.31
N ILE A 114 10.85 2.45 7.58
CA ILE A 114 10.77 3.79 8.18
C ILE A 114 12.00 4.61 7.80
N GLY A 115 11.78 5.87 7.42
CA GLY A 115 12.81 6.86 7.15
C GLY A 115 12.39 8.25 7.62
N ASP A 116 12.99 9.27 7.02
CA ASP A 116 12.83 10.71 7.29
C ASP A 116 12.05 11.45 6.18
N GLU A 117 11.52 10.69 5.22
CA GLU A 117 10.63 11.20 4.19
C GLU A 117 9.59 10.15 3.75
N ASN A 118 8.61 10.59 2.97
CA ASN A 118 7.67 9.73 2.27
C ASN A 118 8.10 9.65 0.81
N ARG A 119 8.37 8.44 0.31
CA ARG A 119 8.85 8.22 -1.05
C ARG A 119 8.56 6.80 -1.54
N ALA A 120 8.07 6.67 -2.77
CA ALA A 120 7.88 5.40 -3.47
C ALA A 120 8.89 5.21 -4.62
N ASP A 121 9.88 4.35 -4.41
CA ASP A 121 10.87 3.94 -5.42
C ASP A 121 10.30 2.79 -6.27
N ARG A 122 9.76 3.15 -7.43
CA ARG A 122 9.06 2.23 -8.35
C ARG A 122 10.01 1.57 -9.34
N SER A 123 10.02 0.24 -9.35
CA SER A 123 10.84 -0.58 -10.25
C SER A 123 10.10 -0.96 -11.53
N LYS A 124 10.84 -1.18 -12.62
CA LYS A 124 10.31 -1.58 -13.95
C LYS A 124 9.59 -2.93 -13.97
N ASN A 125 9.75 -3.74 -12.94
CA ASN A 125 9.07 -5.04 -12.80
C ASN A 125 7.78 -4.93 -11.97
N GLY A 126 7.32 -3.71 -11.67
CA GLY A 126 6.13 -3.43 -10.87
C GLY A 126 6.34 -3.49 -9.36
N ASN A 127 7.51 -3.91 -8.87
CA ASN A 127 7.85 -3.83 -7.45
C ASN A 127 8.05 -2.38 -7.02
N THR A 128 7.75 -2.09 -5.76
CA THR A 128 7.90 -0.74 -5.19
C THR A 128 8.55 -0.80 -3.81
N ALA A 129 9.55 0.04 -3.56
CA ALA A 129 10.12 0.24 -2.24
C ALA A 129 9.65 1.59 -1.67
N ILE A 130 8.93 1.55 -0.56
CA ILE A 130 8.39 2.71 0.13
C ILE A 130 9.28 3.04 1.33
N ILE A 131 9.74 4.28 1.38
CA ILE A 131 10.24 4.92 2.59
C ILE A 131 9.07 5.72 3.18
N PHE A 132 8.79 5.48 4.45
CA PHE A 132 7.69 6.11 5.16
C PHE A 132 8.20 6.84 6.41
N ASP A 133 7.85 8.11 6.54
CA ASP A 133 8.09 8.88 7.76
C ASP A 133 6.78 9.00 8.56
N PRO A 134 6.66 8.28 9.69
CA PRO A 134 5.47 8.32 10.53
C PRO A 134 5.29 9.66 11.27
N ASN A 135 6.28 10.54 11.27
CA ASN A 135 6.23 11.84 11.94
C ASN A 135 5.94 12.99 10.97
N LYS A 136 5.92 12.73 9.65
CA LYS A 136 5.71 13.75 8.63
C LYS A 136 4.22 14.01 8.43
N ASN A 137 3.71 15.04 9.09
CA ASN A 137 2.31 15.44 9.04
C ASN A 137 1.96 16.36 7.86
N GLY A 138 2.81 16.39 6.83
CA GLY A 138 2.53 17.12 5.59
C GLY A 138 2.27 18.61 5.79
N ASP A 139 3.09 19.30 6.58
CA ASP A 139 2.91 20.72 6.94
C ASP A 139 2.89 21.67 5.72
N THR A 140 3.38 21.20 4.57
CA THR A 140 3.39 21.91 3.28
C THR A 140 2.34 21.39 2.28
N ILE A 141 1.52 20.41 2.67
CA ILE A 141 0.46 19.85 1.84
C ILE A 141 -0.79 20.72 2.03
N ALA A 142 -1.23 21.36 0.96
CA ALA A 142 -2.36 22.28 1.01
C ALA A 142 -3.68 21.52 0.98
N ASN A 143 -4.61 21.95 1.84
CA ASN A 143 -5.97 21.46 1.88
C ASN A 143 -6.90 22.40 1.11
N ALA A 144 -8.04 21.87 0.65
CA ALA A 144 -9.00 22.61 -0.17
C ALA A 144 -9.64 23.81 0.55
N ASP A 145 -9.58 23.85 1.88
CA ASP A 145 -10.06 24.96 2.71
C ASP A 145 -8.99 26.03 2.99
N GLY A 146 -7.79 25.88 2.42
CA GLY A 146 -6.66 26.80 2.60
C GLY A 146 -5.78 26.51 3.81
N THR A 147 -6.11 25.50 4.64
CA THR A 147 -5.21 25.02 5.69
C THR A 147 -4.10 24.14 5.11
N THR A 148 -3.12 23.75 5.94
CA THR A 148 -2.13 22.72 5.57
C THR A 148 -2.16 21.56 6.55
N GLY A 149 -1.67 20.41 6.10
CA GLY A 149 -1.52 19.22 6.92
C GLY A 149 -2.08 17.96 6.28
N ARG A 150 -1.49 16.83 6.64
CA ARG A 150 -1.83 15.48 6.18
C ARG A 150 -1.42 14.46 7.24
N PRO A 151 -2.36 13.72 7.86
CA PRO A 151 -2.02 12.65 8.79
C PRO A 151 -1.06 11.62 8.17
N ALA A 152 -0.17 11.06 8.98
CA ALA A 152 0.89 10.16 8.51
C ALA A 152 0.33 8.96 7.72
N GLU A 153 -0.79 8.36 8.15
CA GLU A 153 -1.44 7.27 7.42
C GLU A 153 -1.88 7.65 6.01
N ILE A 154 -2.25 8.90 5.76
CA ILE A 154 -2.61 9.40 4.42
C ILE A 154 -1.34 9.59 3.58
N GLY A 155 -0.24 10.00 4.22
CA GLY A 155 1.08 9.99 3.59
C GLY A 155 1.51 8.60 3.17
N LEU A 156 1.30 7.60 4.01
CA LEU A 156 1.53 6.20 3.63
C LEU A 156 0.60 5.75 2.50
N ALA A 157 -0.69 6.11 2.56
CA ALA A 157 -1.65 5.80 1.52
C ALA A 157 -1.25 6.36 0.15
N HIS A 158 -0.71 7.59 0.11
CA HIS A 158 -0.18 8.21 -1.11
C HIS A 158 0.91 7.34 -1.76
N GLU A 159 1.90 6.89 -0.98
CA GLU A 159 2.97 6.03 -1.48
C GLU A 159 2.45 4.63 -1.89
N LEU A 160 1.43 4.11 -1.19
CA LEU A 160 0.78 2.84 -1.54
C LEU A 160 0.00 2.94 -2.85
N ILE A 161 -0.62 4.09 -3.14
CA ILE A 161 -1.29 4.32 -4.43
C ILE A 161 -0.26 4.29 -5.56
N HIS A 162 0.89 4.95 -5.41
CA HIS A 162 2.00 4.81 -6.37
C HIS A 162 2.42 3.35 -6.56
N ALA A 163 2.46 2.57 -5.48
CA ALA A 163 2.81 1.16 -5.56
C ALA A 163 1.75 0.33 -6.31
N ASP A 164 0.47 0.62 -6.10
CA ASP A 164 -0.65 -0.03 -6.76
C ASP A 164 -0.71 0.30 -8.26
N GLU A 165 -0.53 1.57 -8.64
CA GLU A 165 -0.39 1.97 -10.05
C GLU A 165 0.81 1.28 -10.71
N ASN A 166 1.94 1.20 -10.01
CA ASN A 166 3.14 0.53 -10.52
C ASN A 166 2.95 -0.99 -10.71
N SER A 167 2.26 -1.65 -9.78
CA SER A 167 1.93 -3.08 -9.86
C SER A 167 1.00 -3.35 -11.03
N LYS A 168 -0.12 -2.60 -11.14
CA LYS A 168 -1.10 -2.74 -12.22
C LYS A 168 -0.49 -2.50 -13.60
N ALA A 169 0.37 -1.49 -13.71
CA ALA A 169 1.05 -1.16 -14.95
C ALA A 169 2.34 -1.97 -15.19
N LYS A 170 2.73 -2.86 -14.27
CA LYS A 170 3.97 -3.65 -14.33
C LYS A 170 5.21 -2.80 -14.63
N GLY A 171 5.33 -1.63 -13.99
CA GLY A 171 6.43 -0.69 -14.21
C GLY A 171 6.19 0.41 -15.25
N ASP A 172 5.11 0.30 -16.04
CA ASP A 172 4.81 1.17 -17.18
C ASP A 172 3.66 2.17 -16.90
N TYR A 173 3.65 2.74 -15.70
CA TYR A 173 2.69 3.79 -15.33
C TYR A 173 2.93 5.10 -16.10
N ASP A 174 1.92 5.97 -16.16
CA ASP A 174 1.93 7.18 -16.98
C ASP A 174 2.89 8.26 -16.44
N LYS A 175 4.07 8.34 -17.06
CA LYS A 175 5.14 9.29 -16.73
C LYS A 175 5.07 10.56 -17.59
N THR A 176 4.00 10.75 -18.38
CA THR A 176 3.85 11.93 -19.22
C THR A 176 3.99 13.19 -18.36
N PRO A 177 4.92 14.10 -18.68
CA PRO A 177 5.05 15.35 -17.94
C PRO A 177 3.82 16.25 -18.17
N VAL A 178 3.34 16.86 -17.10
CA VAL A 178 2.23 17.82 -17.09
C VAL A 178 2.65 19.03 -16.28
N THR A 179 2.49 20.22 -16.85
CA THR A 179 2.70 21.47 -16.13
C THR A 179 1.46 21.79 -15.29
N ILE A 180 1.68 22.06 -14.00
CA ILE A 180 0.62 22.46 -13.07
C ILE A 180 1.00 23.74 -12.31
N ILE A 181 -0.01 24.44 -11.82
CA ILE A 181 0.14 25.39 -10.71
C ILE A 181 0.06 24.56 -9.42
N ASN A 182 1.18 24.46 -8.71
CA ASN A 182 1.27 23.64 -7.50
C ASN A 182 0.55 24.33 -6.32
N PRO A 183 -0.45 23.70 -5.71
CA PRO A 183 -1.07 24.24 -4.50
C PRO A 183 -0.23 23.96 -3.26
N ASP A 184 0.71 23.02 -3.31
CA ASP A 184 1.54 22.63 -2.18
C ASP A 184 2.86 23.41 -2.11
N GLY A 185 3.56 23.32 -0.98
CA GLY A 185 4.93 23.81 -0.81
C GLY A 185 5.02 25.19 -0.14
N GLU A 186 6.26 25.70 -0.04
CA GLU A 186 6.56 27.01 0.56
C GLU A 186 6.12 28.19 -0.34
N LYS A 187 5.89 27.93 -1.64
CA LYS A 187 5.41 28.91 -2.63
C LYS A 187 4.22 28.36 -3.43
N PRO A 188 3.03 28.27 -2.81
CA PRO A 188 1.82 27.91 -3.53
C PRO A 188 1.60 28.87 -4.72
N GLY A 189 1.23 28.31 -5.88
CA GLY A 189 1.04 29.10 -7.10
C GLY A 189 2.18 29.03 -8.12
N ASP A 190 3.31 28.41 -7.76
CA ASP A 190 4.41 28.19 -8.70
C ASP A 190 4.03 27.20 -9.79
N LYS A 191 4.48 27.47 -11.02
CA LYS A 191 4.38 26.53 -12.13
C LYS A 191 5.47 25.46 -11.98
N VAL A 192 5.06 24.21 -11.91
CA VAL A 192 5.96 23.05 -11.81
C VAL A 192 5.56 21.98 -12.81
N GLU A 193 6.51 21.14 -13.20
CA GLU A 193 6.25 19.96 -14.01
C GLU A 193 6.16 18.73 -13.11
N VAL A 194 5.08 17.97 -13.25
CA VAL A 194 4.85 16.69 -12.54
C VAL A 194 4.52 15.59 -13.53
N GLN A 195 4.65 14.33 -13.12
CA GLN A 195 4.16 13.21 -13.92
C GLN A 195 2.64 13.13 -13.85
N LYS A 196 1.99 12.71 -14.94
CA LYS A 196 0.53 12.51 -15.00
C LYS A 196 0.02 11.59 -13.88
N ASP A 197 0.79 10.56 -13.55
CA ASP A 197 0.52 9.64 -12.43
C ASP A 197 0.37 10.36 -11.07
N GLU A 198 1.10 11.43 -10.80
CA GLU A 198 0.96 12.21 -9.56
C GLU A 198 -0.45 12.80 -9.42
N LEU A 199 -1.09 13.17 -10.53
CA LEU A 199 -2.46 13.70 -10.52
C LEU A 199 -3.48 12.59 -10.20
N ILE A 200 -3.26 11.39 -10.76
CA ILE A 200 -4.08 10.20 -10.47
C ILE A 200 -3.94 9.82 -9.00
N VAL A 201 -2.71 9.84 -8.48
CA VAL A 201 -2.42 9.53 -7.07
C VAL A 201 -3.11 10.54 -6.14
N ARG A 202 -3.07 11.83 -6.44
CA ARG A 202 -3.77 12.87 -5.66
C ARG A 202 -5.28 12.69 -5.69
N GLU A 203 -5.86 12.34 -6.84
CA GLU A 203 -7.31 12.08 -6.94
C GLU A 203 -7.71 10.89 -6.05
N ARG A 204 -6.97 9.78 -6.13
CA ARG A 204 -7.21 8.59 -5.31
C ARG A 204 -6.94 8.84 -3.82
N GLU A 205 -5.92 9.64 -3.48
CA GLU A 205 -5.65 10.08 -2.11
C GLU A 205 -6.87 10.81 -1.54
N ASN A 206 -7.50 11.71 -2.31
CA ASN A 206 -8.69 12.43 -1.86
C ASN A 206 -9.88 11.53 -1.56
N LYS A 207 -10.05 10.41 -2.26
CA LYS A 207 -11.08 9.42 -1.91
C LYS A 207 -10.81 8.77 -0.55
N ILE A 208 -9.55 8.47 -0.24
CA ILE A 208 -9.13 7.97 1.08
C ILE A 208 -9.30 9.07 2.15
N ARG A 209 -9.00 10.33 1.84
CA ARG A 209 -9.23 11.45 2.76
C ARG A 209 -10.72 11.60 3.11
N GLU A 210 -11.59 11.47 2.11
CA GLU A 210 -13.04 11.54 2.28
C GLU A 210 -13.56 10.47 3.25
N GLU A 211 -13.21 9.21 3.05
CA GLU A 211 -13.63 8.12 3.96
C GLU A 211 -13.02 8.22 5.37
N GLN A 212 -11.87 8.89 5.51
CA GLN A 212 -11.24 9.17 6.79
C GLN A 212 -11.85 10.38 7.51
N GLY A 213 -12.73 11.14 6.85
CA GLY A 213 -13.38 12.32 7.40
C GLY A 213 -12.43 13.50 7.61
N ILE A 214 -11.40 13.61 6.77
CA ILE A 214 -10.43 14.72 6.82
C ILE A 214 -10.55 15.61 5.58
N ILE A 215 -10.00 16.83 5.67
CA ILE A 215 -10.10 17.82 4.59
C ILE A 215 -9.34 17.31 3.35
N LEU A 216 -9.99 17.42 2.20
CA LEU A 216 -9.41 17.05 0.91
C LEU A 216 -8.18 17.89 0.60
N ARG A 217 -7.21 17.30 -0.11
CA ARG A 217 -6.05 18.00 -0.65
C ARG A 217 -6.51 18.95 -1.74
N ALA A 218 -5.91 20.13 -1.80
CA ALA A 218 -6.14 21.09 -2.85
C ALA A 218 -5.79 20.50 -4.22
N THR A 219 -6.67 20.69 -5.20
CA THR A 219 -6.48 20.20 -6.57
C THR A 219 -5.55 21.15 -7.33
N PRO A 220 -4.49 20.64 -7.97
CA PRO A 220 -3.63 21.47 -8.81
C PRO A 220 -4.33 21.92 -10.10
N ILE A 221 -3.97 23.09 -10.61
CA ILE A 221 -4.50 23.61 -11.88
C ILE A 221 -3.57 23.19 -13.01
N ILE A 222 -4.07 22.42 -13.98
CA ILE A 222 -3.29 22.03 -15.17
C ILE A 222 -3.14 23.24 -16.08
N VAL A 223 -1.91 23.51 -16.51
CA VAL A 223 -1.58 24.55 -17.49
C VAL A 223 -1.45 23.88 -18.85
N ASN A 224 -2.32 24.25 -19.78
CA ASN A 224 -2.27 23.82 -21.18
C ASN A 224 -1.46 24.80 -22.04
#